data_AF-A0A3D0CH89-F1
#
_entry.id   AF-A0A3D0CH89-F1
#
_cell.length_a   1.000
_cell.length_b   1.000
_cell.length_c   1.000
_cell.angle_alpha   90.00
_cell.angle_beta   90.00
_cell.angle_gamma   90.00
#
_symmetry.space_group_name_H-M   'P 1'
#
loop_
_entity.id
_entity.type
_entity.pdbx_description
1 polymer ?
#
loop_
_entity_poly.entity_id
_entity_poly.type
_entity_poly.pdbx_seq_one_letter_code
_entity_poly.pdbx_strand_id
1 'polypeptide(L)'
;HLLTVGGIGGLILAMISRVSLGHTGRPLIPPKSMTVAFVLINLAALVRSFGPWAVPEKTLLFIDISGGFWILAFVIFIAGYGPMLIKARKDGRPG
;
A
#
# COMPACT_ATOMS: atom_id res chain seq x y z
N HIS A 1 15.99 -2.16 -4.15
CA HIS A 1 14.75 -1.73 -3.48
C HIS A 1 13.58 -1.57 -4.43
N LEU A 2 13.78 -1.16 -5.69
CA LEU A 2 12.72 -1.16 -6.71
C LEU A 2 11.93 -2.48 -6.77
N LEU A 3 12.61 -3.63 -6.82
CA LEU A 3 11.93 -4.93 -6.88
C LEU A 3 11.15 -5.25 -5.60
N THR A 4 11.78 -5.15 -4.42
CA THR A 4 11.18 -5.62 -3.17
C THR A 4 10.23 -4.61 -2.53
N VAL A 5 10.63 -3.33 -2.43
CA VAL A 5 9.81 -2.25 -1.85
C VAL A 5 8.69 -1.85 -2.81
N GLY A 6 9.03 -1.65 -4.09
CA GLY A 6 8.09 -1.21 -5.12
C GLY A 6 7.31 -2.37 -5.73
N GLY A 7 8.01 -3.31 -6.37
CA GLY A 7 7.41 -4.42 -7.11
C GLY A 7 6.61 -5.37 -6.23
N ILE A 8 7.28 -6.04 -5.29
CA ILE A 8 6.64 -7.01 -4.38
C ILE A 8 5.69 -6.29 -3.42
N GLY A 9 6.12 -5.16 -2.84
CA GLY A 9 5.25 -4.35 -1.96
C GLY A 9 3.98 -3.88 -2.66
N GLY A 10 4.09 -3.37 -3.89
CA GLY A 10 2.96 -2.96 -4.72
C GLY A 10 2.07 -4.12 -5.15
N LEU A 11 2.66 -5.26 -5.53
CA LEU A 11 1.93 -6.48 -5.86
C LEU A 11 1.11 -6.97 -4.66
N ILE A 12 1.72 -7.05 -3.48
CA ILE A 12 1.03 -7.44 -2.25
C ILE A 12 -0.12 -6.48 -1.99
N LEU A 13 0.15 -5.17 -2.02
CA LEU A 13 -0.84 -4.13 -1.78
C LEU A 13 -2.03 -4.23 -2.76
N ALA A 14 -1.77 -4.51 -4.04
CA ALA A 14 -2.81 -4.72 -5.05
C ALA A 14 -3.61 -6.00 -4.80
N MET A 15 -2.91 -7.10 -4.50
CA MET A 15 -3.52 -8.40 -4.23
C MET A 15 -4.44 -8.33 -3.03
N ILE A 16 -3.96 -7.84 -1.88
CA ILE A 16 -4.75 -7.78 -0.65
C ILE A 16 -5.96 -6.85 -0.80
N SER A 17 -5.82 -5.73 -1.53
CA SER A 17 -6.95 -4.83 -1.82
C SER A 17 -8.06 -5.51 -2.60
N ARG A 18 -7.71 -6.23 -3.68
CA ARG A 18 -8.68 -6.95 -4.49
C ARG A 18 -9.35 -8.09 -3.71
N VAL A 19 -8.55 -8.86 -2.98
CA VAL A 19 -9.00 -10.02 -2.20
C VAL A 19 -9.93 -9.59 -1.07
N SER A 20 -9.64 -8.49 -0.37
CA SER A 20 -10.52 -7.93 0.65
C SER A 20 -11.90 -7.54 0.11
N LEU A 21 -12.00 -6.96 -1.09
CA LEU A 21 -13.31 -6.64 -1.69
C LEU A 21 -14.10 -7.91 -2.04
N GLY A 22 -13.42 -8.92 -2.62
CA GLY A 22 -14.03 -10.19 -3.00
C GLY A 22 -14.57 -10.97 -1.79
N HIS A 23 -13.77 -11.12 -0.73
CA HIS A 23 -14.21 -11.85 0.47
C HIS A 23 -15.25 -11.13 1.30
N THR A 24 -15.39 -9.81 1.14
CA THR A 24 -16.38 -9.05 1.89
C THR A 24 -17.67 -8.77 1.12
N GLY A 25 -17.83 -9.38 -0.06
CA GLY A 25 -19.04 -9.26 -0.88
C GLY A 25 -19.26 -7.86 -1.45
N ARG A 26 -18.17 -7.08 -1.64
CA ARG A 26 -18.23 -5.70 -2.15
C ARG A 26 -17.84 -5.68 -3.63
N PRO A 27 -18.33 -4.68 -4.41
CA PRO A 27 -17.86 -4.48 -5.78
C PRO A 27 -16.33 -4.38 -5.83
N LEU A 28 -15.71 -4.95 -6.86
CA LEU A 28 -14.25 -4.94 -7.07
C LEU A 28 -13.75 -3.58 -7.59
N ILE A 29 -14.26 -2.50 -6.98
CA ILE A 29 -13.93 -1.12 -7.28
C ILE A 29 -13.20 -0.57 -6.05
N PRO A 30 -11.87 -0.43 -6.09
CA PRO A 30 -11.12 0.10 -4.97
C PRO A 30 -11.51 1.56 -4.69
N PRO A 31 -11.52 2.00 -3.42
CA PRO A 31 -11.76 3.40 -3.08
C PRO A 31 -10.65 4.28 -3.68
N LYS A 32 -10.98 5.55 -3.97
CA LYS A 32 -10.02 6.52 -4.54
C LYS A 32 -8.75 6.70 -3.68
N SER A 33 -8.84 6.47 -2.37
CA SER A 33 -7.70 6.48 -1.46
C SER A 33 -6.63 5.43 -1.84
N MET A 34 -7.04 4.31 -2.46
CA MET A 34 -6.11 3.26 -2.88
C MET A 34 -5.17 3.73 -3.98
N THR A 35 -5.63 4.60 -4.88
CA THR A 35 -4.76 5.23 -5.89
C THR A 35 -3.63 6.00 -5.22
N VAL A 36 -3.91 6.72 -4.13
CA VAL A 36 -2.88 7.43 -3.35
C VAL A 36 -1.90 6.45 -2.74
N ALA A 37 -2.37 5.33 -2.17
CA ALA A 37 -1.50 4.30 -1.61
C ALA A 37 -0.54 3.69 -2.66
N PHE A 38 -1.00 3.45 -3.89
CA PHE A 38 -0.13 2.97 -4.97
C PHE A 38 0.92 4.00 -5.39
N VAL A 39 0.55 5.28 -5.46
CA VAL A 39 1.51 6.36 -5.75
C VAL A 39 2.57 6.41 -4.64
N LEU A 40 2.15 6.36 -3.38
CA LEU A 40 3.06 6.38 -2.22
C LEU A 40 4.03 5.21 -2.22
N ILE A 41 3.60 3.99 -2.55
CA ILE A 41 4.51 2.84 -2.66
C ILE A 41 5.58 3.03 -3.75
N ASN A 42 5.18 3.60 -4.89
CA ASN A 42 6.14 3.89 -5.96
C ASN A 42 7.12 5.00 -5.53
N LEU A 43 6.64 6.06 -4.87
CA LEU A 43 7.50 7.11 -4.31
C LEU A 43 8.48 6.55 -3.27
N ALA A 44 8.01 5.67 -2.38
CA ALA A 44 8.87 4.99 -1.41
C ALA A 44 10.00 4.24 -2.12
N ALA A 45 9.68 3.44 -3.14
CA ALA A 45 10.66 2.68 -3.90
C ALA A 45 11.68 3.58 -4.61
N LEU A 46 11.21 4.66 -5.26
CA LEU A 46 12.06 5.63 -5.96
C LEU A 46 13.01 6.34 -4.98
N VAL A 47 12.49 6.88 -3.88
CA VAL A 47 13.30 7.55 -2.86
C VAL A 47 14.32 6.58 -2.26
N ARG A 48 13.91 5.35 -1.96
CA ARG A 48 14.80 4.33 -1.39
C ARG A 48 15.93 3.92 -2.31
N SER A 49 15.68 3.92 -3.62
CA SER A 49 16.62 3.47 -4.63
C SER A 49 17.53 4.57 -5.16
N PHE A 50 17.04 5.81 -5.28
CA PHE A 50 17.79 6.90 -5.91
C PHE A 50 18.28 7.95 -4.92
N GLY A 51 17.60 8.16 -3.78
CA GLY A 51 17.97 9.17 -2.79
C GLY A 51 19.41 9.02 -2.26
N PRO A 52 19.81 7.85 -1.75
CA PRO A 52 21.18 7.61 -1.30
C PRO A 52 22.25 7.78 -2.38
N TRP A 53 21.90 7.60 -3.66
CA TRP A 53 22.83 7.82 -4.77
C TRP A 53 22.99 9.31 -5.10
N ALA A 54 21.92 10.10 -4.93
CA ALA A 54 21.96 11.54 -5.17
C ALA A 54 22.73 12.30 -4.08
N VAL A 55 22.52 11.95 -2.80
CA VAL A 55 23.22 12.56 -1.67
C VAL A 55 23.55 11.49 -0.61
N PRO A 56 24.71 10.79 -0.74
CA PRO A 56 25.09 9.69 0.15
C PRO A 56 25.15 10.08 1.64
N GLU A 57 25.54 11.32 1.93
CA GLU A 57 25.65 11.86 3.29
C GLU A 57 24.30 11.91 4.04
N LYS A 58 23.19 11.92 3.30
CA LYS A 58 21.82 11.97 3.83
C LYS A 58 21.08 10.63 3.69
N THR A 59 21.82 9.53 3.56
CA THR A 59 21.23 8.19 3.36
C THR A 59 20.15 7.84 4.38
N LEU A 60 20.40 8.09 5.68
CA LEU A 60 19.41 7.79 6.73
C LEU A 60 18.11 8.58 6.54
N LEU A 61 18.19 9.87 6.19
CA LEU A 61 17.02 10.70 5.93
C LEU A 61 16.19 10.15 4.77
N PHE A 62 16.80 9.71 3.67
CA PHE A 62 16.08 9.10 2.56
C PHE A 62 15.44 7.75 2.92
N ILE A 63 16.07 6.99 3.81
CA ILE A 63 15.49 5.76 4.35
C ILE A 63 14.23 6.09 5.16
N ASP A 64 14.29 7.10 6.04
CA ASP A 64 13.14 7.51 6.86
C ASP A 64 11.99 8.04 6.00
N ILE A 65 12.27 8.88 5.01
CA ILE A 65 11.26 9.40 4.07
C ILE A 65 10.62 8.25 3.29
N SER A 66 11.42 7.32 2.77
CA SER A 66 10.91 6.13 2.09
C SER A 66 10.04 5.28 3.02
N GLY A 67 10.47 5.08 4.26
CA GLY A 67 9.72 4.33 5.27
C GLY A 67 8.38 5.01 5.55
N GLY A 68 8.36 6.33 5.68
CA GLY A 68 7.15 7.13 5.87
C GLY A 68 6.14 6.95 4.74
N PHE A 69 6.58 7.04 3.47
CA PHE A 69 5.70 6.78 2.33
C PHE A 69 5.15 5.35 2.31
N TRP A 70 6.01 4.36 2.62
CA TRP A 70 5.60 2.96 2.68
C TRP A 70 4.55 2.74 3.77
N ILE A 71 4.81 3.21 4.99
CA ILE A 71 3.89 3.12 6.13
C ILE A 71 2.56 3.79 5.78
N LEU A 72 2.60 5.00 5.23
CA LEU A 72 1.38 5.74 4.89
C LEU A 72 0.52 5.00 3.85
N ALA A 73 1.14 4.35 2.86
CA ALA A 73 0.42 3.53 1.88
C ALA A 73 -0.35 2.37 2.56
N PHE A 74 0.30 1.65 3.48
CA PHE A 74 -0.33 0.56 4.22
C PHE A 74 -1.35 1.04 5.26
N VAL A 75 -1.13 2.21 5.88
CA VAL A 75 -2.13 2.85 6.76
C VAL A 75 -3.39 3.21 5.98
N ILE A 76 -3.26 3.74 4.76
CA ILE A 76 -4.42 4.01 3.88
C ILE A 76 -5.19 2.73 3.59
N PHE A 77 -4.49 1.63 3.32
CA PHE A 77 -5.12 0.32 3.15
C PHE A 77 -5.85 -0.12 4.43
N ILE A 78 -5.20 -0.08 5.60
CA ILE A 78 -5.82 -0.48 6.86
C ILE A 78 -7.05 0.37 7.18
N ALA A 79 -6.97 1.69 7.00
CA ALA A 79 -8.08 2.59 7.25
C ALA A 79 -9.27 2.34 6.31
N GLY A 80 -9.01 2.03 5.04
CA GLY A 80 -10.06 1.74 4.04
C GLY A 80 -10.66 0.34 4.18
N TYR A 81 -9.82 -0.68 4.37
CA TYR A 81 -10.21 -2.09 4.26
C TYR A 81 -10.30 -2.80 5.63
N GLY A 82 -9.64 -2.31 6.67
CA GLY A 82 -9.74 -2.88 8.02
C GLY A 82 -11.19 -2.97 8.53
N PRO A 83 -11.98 -1.88 8.48
CA PRO A 83 -13.39 -1.92 8.85
C PRO A 83 -14.23 -2.83 7.95
N MET A 84 -13.80 -3.07 6.71
CA MET A 84 -14.49 -3.96 5.78
C MET A 84 -14.35 -5.42 6.17
N LEU A 85 -13.18 -5.80 6.71
CA LEU A 85 -12.81 -7.16 7.11
C LEU A 85 -13.38 -7.57 8.48
N ILE A 86 -13.65 -6.61 9.36
CA ILE A 86 -14.20 -6.86 10.71
C ILE A 86 -15.74 -6.88 10.71
N LYS A 87 -16.37 -6.39 9.63
CA LYS A 87 -17.83 -6.40 9.47
C LYS A 87 -18.27 -7.62 8.67
N ALA A 88 -19.46 -8.12 8.98
CA ALA A 88 -20.11 -9.15 8.18
C ALA A 88 -20.16 -8.75 6.70
N ARG A 89 -20.10 -9.76 5.83
CA ARG A 89 -20.22 -9.57 4.38
C ARG A 89 -21.45 -8.75 4.02
N LYS A 90 -21.28 -7.86 3.05
CA LYS A 90 -22.37 -6.98 2.59
C LYS A 90 -23.46 -7.74 1.80
N ASP A 91 -23.12 -8.89 1.22
CA ASP A 91 -24.02 -9.70 0.39
C ASP A 91 -24.82 -10.77 1.16
N GLY A 92 -24.65 -10.84 2.49
CA GLY A 92 -25.42 -11.75 3.37
C GLY A 92 -25.09 -13.23 3.21
N ARG A 93 -24.06 -13.59 2.43
CA ARG A 93 -23.61 -14.98 2.28
C ARG A 93 -22.74 -15.42 3.45
N PRO A 94 -22.65 -16.73 3.76
CA PRO A 94 -21.73 -17.22 4.78
C PRO A 94 -20.29 -16.78 4.47
N GLY A 95 -19.63 -16.14 5.44
CA GLY A 95 -18.27 -15.61 5.33
C GLY A 95 -18.10 -14.30 6.10
#